data_AF-A0A852W032-F1
#
_entry.id   AF-A0A852W032-F1
#
_cell.length_a   1.000
_cell.length_b   1.000
_cell.length_c   1.000
_cell.angle_alpha   90.00
_cell.angle_beta   90.00
_cell.angle_gamma   90.00
#
_symmetry.space_group_name_H-M   'P 1'
#
loop_
_entity.id
_entity.type
_entity.pdbx_description
1 polymer ?
#
loop_
_entity_poly.entity_id
_entity_poly.type
_entity_poly.pdbx_seq_one_letter_code
_entity_poly.pdbx_strand_id
1 'polypeptide(L)'
;MRRTAPALLALFLLTGCGTAAPTIDLDDPMGTAGDAATSIGAIDIRDAAIAPADDAEGGIAHPAGSDVGLRLVAVNNGDAADRLVSASSPLAEDVDVSGERSLLGGATLLVGDTGSAVPAGAASVTRAAVTLDDLRQALSVGPTYPVTLTFEQAGSVTLELPVDNPDGR
;
A
#
# COMPACT_ATOMS: atom_id res chain seq x y z
N MET A 1 -78.17 -23.94 3.97
CA MET A 1 -76.76 -23.63 3.70
C MET A 1 -76.46 -22.24 4.27
N ARG A 2 -75.83 -22.16 5.45
CA ARG A 2 -75.49 -20.91 6.13
C ARG A 2 -73.98 -20.71 6.05
N ARG A 3 -73.56 -19.59 5.45
CA ARG A 3 -72.17 -19.18 5.22
C ARG A 3 -71.70 -18.34 6.41
N THR A 4 -70.61 -18.75 7.04
CA THR A 4 -69.75 -17.89 7.86
C THR A 4 -68.35 -18.50 7.89
N ALA A 5 -67.36 -17.79 7.35
CA ALA A 5 -66.04 -17.69 7.97
C ALA A 5 -65.24 -16.53 7.31
N PRO A 6 -64.54 -15.72 8.12
CA PRO A 6 -63.82 -14.50 7.72
C PRO A 6 -62.34 -14.80 7.43
N ALA A 7 -61.59 -13.80 6.96
CA ALA A 7 -60.35 -13.33 7.61
C ALA A 7 -59.32 -12.73 6.63
N LEU A 8 -58.61 -11.74 7.17
CA LEU A 8 -57.22 -11.37 6.89
C LEU A 8 -56.90 -10.78 5.50
N LEU A 9 -57.07 -9.46 5.39
CA LEU A 9 -56.35 -8.68 4.38
C LEU A 9 -55.00 -8.25 4.97
N ALA A 10 -53.92 -8.80 4.40
CA ALA A 10 -52.55 -8.61 4.83
C ALA A 10 -52.00 -7.21 4.50
N LEU A 11 -51.29 -6.63 5.46
CA LEU A 11 -50.53 -5.39 5.35
C LEU A 11 -49.20 -5.69 4.63
N PHE A 12 -49.03 -5.21 3.39
CA PHE A 12 -47.74 -5.23 2.70
C PHE A 12 -46.88 -4.08 3.22
N LEU A 13 -45.89 -4.41 4.05
CA LEU A 13 -44.83 -3.47 4.43
C LEU A 13 -43.89 -3.26 3.24
N LEU A 14 -43.70 -1.98 2.90
CA LEU A 14 -42.82 -1.49 1.84
C LEU A 14 -41.37 -1.95 2.05
N THR A 15 -40.77 -2.35 0.94
CA THR A 15 -39.34 -2.54 0.73
C THR A 15 -38.59 -1.22 0.95
N GLY A 16 -37.49 -1.23 1.70
CA GLY A 16 -36.58 -0.09 1.82
C GLY A 16 -35.14 -0.57 1.91
N CYS A 17 -34.33 -0.14 0.96
CA CYS A 17 -32.98 -0.59 0.63
C CYS A 17 -31.99 -0.44 1.80
N GLY A 18 -31.35 -1.53 2.23
CA GLY A 18 -30.23 -1.48 3.15
C GLY A 18 -28.95 -1.09 2.42
N THR A 19 -28.73 0.19 2.17
CA THR A 19 -27.38 0.68 1.89
C THR A 19 -26.70 0.90 3.23
N ALA A 20 -25.94 -0.09 3.70
CA ALA A 20 -24.94 0.18 4.72
C ALA A 20 -23.97 1.21 4.10
N ALA A 21 -24.01 2.45 4.60
CA ALA A 21 -22.98 3.41 4.27
C ALA A 21 -21.63 2.83 4.72
N PRO A 22 -20.53 3.02 3.97
CA PRO A 22 -19.21 2.73 4.53
C PRO A 22 -19.07 3.59 5.78
N THR A 23 -18.95 2.95 6.94
CA THR A 23 -18.51 3.62 8.16
C THR A 23 -17.11 4.12 7.88
N ILE A 24 -16.99 5.42 7.60
CA ILE A 24 -15.71 6.11 7.73
C ILE A 24 -15.41 6.01 9.22
N ASP A 25 -14.47 5.13 9.56
CA ASP A 25 -13.89 5.07 10.88
C ASP A 25 -13.22 6.43 11.14
N LEU A 26 -13.84 7.23 12.00
CA LEU A 26 -13.36 8.57 12.36
C LEU A 26 -12.20 8.52 13.36
N ASP A 27 -11.69 7.31 13.66
CA ASP A 27 -10.57 7.05 14.56
C ASP A 27 -9.24 6.83 13.81
N ASP A 28 -9.18 7.01 12.48
CA ASP A 28 -7.90 7.20 11.78
C ASP A 28 -7.45 8.65 11.96
N PRO A 29 -6.41 8.95 12.76
CA PRO A 29 -5.90 10.30 12.92
C PRO A 29 -5.25 10.70 11.60
N MET A 30 -6.00 11.34 10.69
CA MET A 30 -5.54 11.92 9.42
C MET A 30 -4.20 11.33 8.96
N GLY A 31 -4.23 10.06 8.55
CA GLY A 31 -3.06 9.41 8.00
C GLY A 31 -2.49 10.27 6.88
N THR A 32 -1.19 10.52 6.96
CA THR A 32 -0.32 11.04 5.89
C THR A 32 -0.90 10.67 4.53
N ALA A 33 -1.00 11.64 3.61
CA ALA A 33 -1.60 11.49 2.29
C ALA A 33 -1.46 10.06 1.71
N GLY A 34 -2.52 9.27 1.88
CA GLY A 34 -2.71 7.84 1.59
C GLY A 34 -1.52 7.06 1.05
N ASP A 35 -0.67 6.54 1.93
CA ASP A 35 0.29 5.50 1.55
C ASP A 35 -0.43 4.27 0.95
N ALA A 36 0.16 3.66 -0.08
CA ALA A 36 -0.43 2.51 -0.73
C ALA A 36 -0.29 1.24 0.13
N ALA A 37 -1.31 0.38 0.08
CA ALA A 37 -1.29 -0.93 0.73
C ALA A 37 -1.89 -2.00 -0.19
N THR A 38 -1.37 -3.22 -0.10
CA THR A 38 -1.85 -4.39 -0.85
C THR A 38 -1.36 -5.68 -0.18
N SER A 39 -1.90 -6.83 -0.61
CA SER A 39 -1.42 -8.14 -0.20
C SER A 39 -1.17 -9.03 -1.41
N ILE A 40 -0.11 -9.82 -1.36
CA ILE A 40 0.18 -10.88 -2.35
C ILE A 40 0.54 -12.17 -1.62
N GLY A 41 -0.32 -13.18 -1.77
CA GLY A 41 -0.20 -14.42 -1.00
C GLY A 41 -0.29 -14.12 0.51
N ALA A 42 0.79 -14.44 1.25
CA ALA A 42 0.91 -14.17 2.69
C ALA A 42 1.68 -12.88 3.01
N ILE A 43 2.11 -12.12 1.99
CA ILE A 43 2.89 -10.90 2.14
C ILE A 43 1.94 -9.70 2.12
N ASP A 44 1.85 -8.99 3.24
CA ASP A 44 1.16 -7.70 3.33
C ASP A 44 2.16 -6.58 3.11
N ILE A 45 1.81 -5.63 2.25
CA ILE A 45 2.61 -4.45 1.94
C ILE A 45 1.79 -3.24 2.34
N ARG A 46 2.41 -2.32 3.09
CA ARG A 46 1.76 -1.12 3.62
C ARG A 46 2.76 0.03 3.70
N ASP A 47 2.24 1.21 3.99
CA ASP A 47 3.01 2.45 4.08
C ASP A 47 3.88 2.68 2.84
N ALA A 48 3.38 2.26 1.67
CA ALA A 48 4.15 2.24 0.43
C ALA A 48 4.03 3.57 -0.31
N ALA A 49 5.17 4.24 -0.49
CA ALA A 49 5.27 5.53 -1.18
C ALA A 49 6.64 5.69 -1.85
N ILE A 50 6.70 6.60 -2.82
CA ILE A 50 7.96 7.18 -3.30
C ILE A 50 8.44 8.17 -2.24
N ALA A 51 9.72 8.13 -1.89
CA ALA A 51 10.27 8.97 -0.82
C ALA A 51 10.04 10.47 -1.08
N PRO A 52 9.92 11.28 -0.03
CA PRO A 52 9.75 12.72 -0.19
C PRO A 52 11.02 13.31 -0.84
N ALA A 53 10.84 14.43 -1.54
CA ALA A 53 11.97 15.22 -2.00
C ALA A 53 12.49 16.11 -0.88
N ASP A 54 13.81 16.29 -0.80
CA ASP A 54 14.44 17.19 0.17
C ASP A 54 14.15 18.67 -0.15
N ASP A 55 13.82 18.99 -1.41
CA ASP A 55 13.71 20.34 -1.95
C ASP A 55 12.63 20.49 -3.04
N ALA A 56 11.40 20.05 -2.77
CA ALA A 56 10.28 20.17 -3.72
C ALA A 56 9.97 21.65 -4.09
N GLU A 57 10.54 22.14 -5.18
CA GLU A 57 10.28 23.49 -5.71
C GLU A 57 9.15 23.47 -6.76
N GLY A 58 8.15 24.35 -6.58
CA GLY A 58 7.11 24.57 -7.60
C GLY A 58 6.14 23.40 -7.82
N GLY A 59 6.07 22.44 -6.90
CA GLY A 59 5.15 21.28 -6.97
C GLY A 59 5.71 20.07 -7.74
N ILE A 60 6.96 20.16 -8.22
CA ILE A 60 7.74 19.00 -8.65
C ILE A 60 8.50 18.51 -7.44
N ALA A 61 8.33 17.23 -7.10
CA ALA A 61 9.12 16.62 -6.03
C ALA A 61 10.44 16.12 -6.59
N HIS A 62 10.40 15.30 -7.65
CA HIS A 62 11.59 14.67 -8.21
C HIS A 62 11.73 15.06 -9.69
N PRO A 63 12.82 15.71 -10.13
CA PRO A 63 13.03 16.03 -11.53
C PRO A 63 13.31 14.79 -12.38
N ALA A 64 13.20 14.90 -13.71
CA ALA A 64 13.67 13.85 -14.60
C ALA A 64 15.21 13.73 -14.49
N GLY A 65 15.71 12.51 -14.51
CA GLY A 65 17.12 12.16 -14.42
C GLY A 65 17.69 12.07 -12.99
N SER A 66 16.84 12.21 -11.96
CA SER A 66 17.25 11.95 -10.58
C SER A 66 16.97 10.51 -10.17
N ASP A 67 17.64 10.07 -9.10
CA ASP A 67 17.38 8.79 -8.45
C ASP A 67 16.50 9.01 -7.22
N VAL A 68 15.52 8.14 -6.98
CA VAL A 68 14.60 8.27 -5.83
C VAL A 68 14.34 6.94 -5.13
N GLY A 69 14.44 6.95 -3.81
CA GLY A 69 14.14 5.80 -2.97
C GLY A 69 12.64 5.53 -2.83
N LEU A 70 12.29 4.28 -2.54
CA LEU A 70 10.96 3.91 -2.07
C LEU A 70 10.96 3.74 -0.56
N ARG A 71 9.77 3.87 0.01
CA ARG A 71 9.46 3.57 1.42
C ARG A 71 8.32 2.59 1.43
N LEU A 72 8.47 1.47 2.15
CA LEU A 72 7.36 0.55 2.44
C LEU A 72 7.69 -0.38 3.59
N VAL A 73 6.64 -0.96 4.17
CA VAL A 73 6.72 -2.06 5.14
C VAL A 73 6.09 -3.30 4.52
N ALA A 74 6.87 -4.38 4.40
CA ALA A 74 6.37 -5.68 3.99
C ALA A 74 6.37 -6.66 5.18
N VAL A 75 5.25 -7.32 5.44
CA VAL A 75 5.07 -8.27 6.54
C VAL A 75 4.73 -9.63 5.96
N ASN A 76 5.49 -10.66 6.32
CA ASN A 76 5.14 -12.03 5.96
C ASN A 76 4.33 -12.66 7.09
N ASN A 77 3.04 -12.84 6.87
CA ASN A 77 2.13 -13.47 7.83
C ASN A 77 2.08 -15.00 7.71
N GLY A 78 2.83 -15.58 6.78
CA GLY A 78 2.96 -17.02 6.60
C GLY A 78 4.14 -17.62 7.37
N ASP A 79 4.24 -18.94 7.36
CA ASP A 79 5.36 -19.67 7.97
C ASP A 79 6.54 -19.86 6.99
N ALA A 80 6.27 -19.84 5.68
CA ALA A 80 7.28 -20.03 4.65
C ALA A 80 8.09 -18.75 4.43
N ALA A 81 9.41 -18.88 4.34
CA ALA A 81 10.28 -17.77 3.99
C ALA A 81 10.06 -17.31 2.54
N ASP A 82 10.18 -16.01 2.32
CA ASP A 82 10.17 -15.37 1.02
C ASP A 82 11.34 -14.37 0.92
N ARG A 83 11.50 -13.73 -0.23
CA ARG A 83 12.54 -12.75 -0.49
C ARG A 83 12.13 -11.79 -1.59
N LEU A 84 12.35 -10.50 -1.36
CA LEU A 84 12.22 -9.48 -2.41
C LEU A 84 13.41 -9.61 -3.36
N VAL A 85 13.16 -10.01 -4.61
CA VAL A 85 14.23 -10.23 -5.60
C VAL A 85 14.42 -9.09 -6.57
N SER A 86 13.33 -8.41 -6.93
CA SER A 86 13.40 -7.30 -7.87
C SER A 86 12.22 -6.35 -7.68
N ALA A 87 12.41 -5.15 -8.19
CA ALA A 87 11.37 -4.16 -8.39
C ALA A 87 11.50 -3.58 -9.81
N SER A 88 10.45 -2.95 -10.33
CA SER A 88 10.46 -2.31 -11.64
C SER A 88 9.41 -1.22 -11.73
N SER A 89 9.67 -0.18 -12.52
CA SER A 89 8.69 0.86 -12.84
C SER A 89 8.91 1.38 -14.26
N PRO A 90 7.86 1.74 -15.02
CA PRO A 90 8.03 2.44 -16.29
C PRO A 90 8.66 3.83 -16.13
N LEU A 91 8.73 4.36 -14.91
CA LEU A 91 9.14 5.73 -14.61
C LEU A 91 10.65 5.92 -14.55
N ALA A 92 11.45 4.86 -14.46
CA ALA A 92 12.88 4.91 -14.17
C ALA A 92 13.67 3.99 -15.10
N GLU A 93 14.87 4.40 -15.52
CA GLU A 93 15.71 3.59 -16.41
C GLU A 93 15.85 2.16 -15.88
N ASP A 94 16.27 2.08 -14.62
CA ASP A 94 16.49 0.86 -13.86
C ASP A 94 15.92 1.00 -12.44
N VAL A 95 15.89 -0.12 -11.71
CA VAL A 95 15.50 -0.14 -10.30
C VAL A 95 16.48 -1.02 -9.53
N ASP A 96 17.31 -0.40 -8.69
CA ASP A 96 18.16 -1.11 -7.75
C ASP A 96 17.35 -1.60 -6.55
N VAL A 97 17.65 -2.82 -6.11
CA VAL A 97 17.24 -3.33 -4.81
C VAL A 97 18.52 -3.68 -4.08
N SER A 98 18.71 -3.25 -2.84
CA SER A 98 19.93 -3.50 -2.05
C SER A 98 19.60 -3.77 -0.58
N GLY A 99 20.60 -4.19 0.22
CA GLY A 99 20.42 -4.58 1.62
C GLY A 99 19.94 -6.01 1.84
N GLU A 100 19.37 -6.29 3.02
CA GLU A 100 18.90 -7.61 3.41
C GLU A 100 17.43 -7.82 3.01
N ARG A 101 17.24 -8.62 1.97
CA ARG A 101 15.95 -8.79 1.27
C ARG A 101 15.17 -10.04 1.71
N SER A 102 15.72 -10.79 2.68
CA SER A 102 15.11 -12.00 3.21
C SER A 102 13.91 -11.63 4.09
N LEU A 103 12.82 -12.38 3.93
CA LEU A 103 11.59 -12.19 4.65
C LEU A 103 11.08 -13.54 5.16
N LEU A 104 11.65 -13.98 6.30
CA LEU A 104 11.26 -15.22 6.97
C LEU A 104 9.79 -15.18 7.42
N GLY A 105 9.23 -16.33 7.76
CA GLY A 105 7.87 -16.39 8.30
C GLY A 105 7.71 -15.54 9.58
N GLY A 106 6.67 -14.72 9.63
CA GLY A 106 6.43 -13.74 10.70
C GLY A 106 7.39 -12.54 10.73
N ALA A 107 8.30 -12.42 9.76
CA ALA A 107 9.25 -11.31 9.70
C ALA A 107 8.65 -10.06 9.05
N THR A 108 9.30 -8.93 9.29
CA THR A 108 9.01 -7.64 8.65
C THR A 108 10.23 -7.14 7.89
N LEU A 109 10.05 -6.74 6.63
CA LEU A 109 11.03 -6.03 5.83
C LEU A 109 10.66 -4.55 5.78
N LEU A 110 11.59 -3.70 6.19
CA LEU A 110 11.50 -2.26 5.99
C LEU A 110 12.33 -1.87 4.77
N VAL A 111 11.70 -1.18 3.83
CA VAL A 111 12.38 -0.60 2.66
C VAL A 111 12.48 0.90 2.84
N GLY A 112 13.69 1.44 2.72
CA GLY A 112 13.95 2.88 2.87
C GLY A 112 13.62 3.41 4.28
N ASP A 113 13.57 4.73 4.41
CA ASP A 113 13.15 5.39 5.66
C ASP A 113 11.61 5.45 5.73
N THR A 114 11.00 4.35 6.15
CA THR A 114 9.54 4.29 6.27
C THR A 114 8.98 5.32 7.25
N GLY A 115 9.73 5.72 8.29
CA GLY A 115 9.16 6.42 9.46
C GLY A 115 8.10 5.60 10.22
N SER A 116 7.78 4.39 9.77
CA SER A 116 6.72 3.55 10.30
C SER A 116 7.21 2.70 11.46
N ALA A 117 6.30 2.46 12.40
CA ALA A 117 6.54 1.51 13.46
C ALA A 117 6.54 0.07 12.91
N VAL A 118 7.54 -0.71 13.33
CA VAL A 118 7.54 -2.16 13.11
C VAL A 118 6.33 -2.76 13.86
N PRO A 119 5.56 -3.67 13.25
CA PRO A 119 4.44 -4.31 13.94
C PRO A 119 4.91 -5.02 15.22
N ALA A 120 4.15 -4.87 16.30
CA ALA A 120 4.40 -5.58 17.54
C ALA A 120 4.33 -7.10 17.30
N GLY A 121 5.33 -7.83 17.78
CA GLY A 121 5.40 -9.29 17.61
C GLY A 121 6.04 -9.78 16.31
N ALA A 122 6.64 -8.90 15.50
CA ALA A 122 7.47 -9.33 14.37
C ALA A 122 8.57 -10.30 14.84
N ALA A 123 8.66 -11.47 14.21
CA ALA A 123 9.63 -12.50 14.57
C ALA A 123 11.08 -12.03 14.33
N SER A 124 11.27 -11.23 13.28
CA SER A 124 12.53 -10.54 12.98
C SER A 124 12.26 -9.34 12.08
N VAL A 125 13.23 -8.43 11.99
CA VAL A 125 13.16 -7.24 11.15
C VAL A 125 14.40 -7.17 10.27
N THR A 126 14.20 -7.06 8.96
CA THR A 126 15.24 -6.84 7.96
C THR A 126 15.08 -5.48 7.31
N ARG A 127 16.16 -4.97 6.71
CA ARG A 127 16.18 -3.67 6.03
C ARG A 127 16.77 -3.78 4.65
N ALA A 128 16.05 -3.23 3.68
CA ALA A 128 16.48 -3.09 2.30
C ALA A 128 16.33 -1.64 1.83
N ALA A 129 16.88 -1.36 0.67
CA ALA A 129 16.59 -0.16 -0.10
C ALA A 129 16.09 -0.58 -1.49
N VAL A 130 15.16 0.20 -2.03
CA VAL A 130 14.74 0.12 -3.42
C VAL A 130 14.85 1.53 -3.99
N THR A 131 15.58 1.68 -5.08
CA THR A 131 15.83 2.98 -5.72
C THR A 131 15.36 2.91 -7.16
N LEU A 132 14.58 3.89 -7.58
CA LEU A 132 14.25 4.15 -8.97
C LEU A 132 15.38 5.02 -9.55
N ASP A 133 16.19 4.44 -10.42
CA ASP A 133 17.39 5.10 -10.96
C ASP A 133 17.08 5.77 -12.31
N ASP A 134 17.60 6.99 -12.51
CA ASP A 134 17.44 7.82 -13.72
C ASP A 134 15.97 7.95 -14.17
N LEU A 135 15.20 8.72 -13.39
CA LEU A 135 13.79 8.95 -13.67
C LEU A 135 13.56 9.49 -15.10
N ARG A 136 12.77 8.77 -15.89
CA ARG A 136 12.40 9.14 -17.27
C ARG A 136 11.51 10.39 -17.36
N GLN A 137 10.85 10.75 -16.26
CA GLN A 137 10.01 11.93 -16.16
C GLN A 137 10.04 12.51 -14.75
N ALA A 138 9.69 13.79 -14.64
CA ALA A 138 9.50 14.41 -13.33
C ALA A 138 8.29 13.80 -12.60
N LEU A 139 8.42 13.62 -11.29
CA LEU A 139 7.36 13.18 -10.40
C LEU A 139 6.89 14.36 -9.54
N SER A 140 5.58 14.59 -9.56
CA SER A 140 4.91 15.59 -8.72
C SER A 140 4.18 14.93 -7.55
N VAL A 141 4.02 15.69 -6.47
CA VAL A 141 3.12 15.33 -5.36
C VAL A 141 1.67 15.34 -5.85
N GLY A 142 0.87 14.38 -5.39
CA GLY A 142 -0.57 14.27 -5.69
C GLY A 142 -0.94 13.07 -6.56
N PRO A 143 -0.37 12.91 -7.78
CA PRO A 143 -0.54 11.69 -8.57
C PRO A 143 0.09 10.46 -7.92
N THR A 144 -0.37 9.28 -8.34
CA THR A 144 0.25 7.99 -8.03
C THR A 144 0.96 7.42 -9.25
N TYR A 145 1.89 6.51 -8.98
CA TYR A 145 2.89 6.04 -9.91
C TYR A 145 3.07 4.52 -9.80
N PRO A 146 2.98 3.75 -10.90
CA PRO A 146 3.04 2.30 -10.84
C PRO A 146 4.45 1.81 -10.51
N VAL A 147 4.56 0.98 -9.48
CA VAL A 147 5.76 0.23 -9.13
C VAL A 147 5.39 -1.22 -8.92
N THR A 148 6.14 -2.13 -9.55
CA THR A 148 5.97 -3.58 -9.37
C THR A 148 7.08 -4.12 -8.48
N LEU A 149 6.70 -4.87 -7.45
CA LEU A 149 7.60 -5.61 -6.57
C LEU A 149 7.47 -7.10 -6.88
N THR A 150 8.58 -7.82 -6.88
CA THR A 150 8.60 -9.27 -7.15
C THR A 150 9.29 -10.01 -6.02
N PHE A 151 8.54 -10.93 -5.43
CA PHE A 151 8.97 -11.85 -4.40
C PHE A 151 9.25 -13.24 -5.00
N GLU A 152 10.20 -13.97 -4.43
CA GLU A 152 10.61 -15.30 -4.92
C GLU A 152 9.46 -16.32 -4.89
N GLN A 153 8.64 -16.29 -3.84
CA GLN A 153 7.55 -17.26 -3.64
C GLN A 153 6.17 -16.64 -3.89
N ALA A 154 5.89 -15.47 -3.34
CA ALA A 154 4.59 -14.83 -3.49
C ALA A 154 4.32 -14.31 -4.91
N GLY A 155 5.38 -14.05 -5.70
CA GLY A 155 5.28 -13.55 -7.07
C GLY A 155 5.28 -12.02 -7.13
N SER A 156 4.68 -11.46 -8.18
CA SER A 156 4.75 -10.02 -8.48
C SER A 156 3.45 -9.28 -8.17
N VAL A 157 3.57 -8.10 -7.58
CA VAL A 157 2.44 -7.20 -7.30
C VAL A 157 2.78 -5.77 -7.75
N THR A 158 1.83 -5.12 -8.42
CA THR A 158 1.95 -3.71 -8.83
C THR A 158 1.15 -2.84 -7.88
N LEU A 159 1.78 -1.78 -7.37
CA LEU A 159 1.18 -0.77 -6.52
C LEU A 159 1.21 0.59 -7.22
N GLU A 160 0.17 1.38 -7.00
CA GLU A 160 0.11 2.79 -7.39
C GLU A 160 0.63 3.63 -6.23
N LEU A 161 1.91 4.02 -6.26
CA LEU A 161 2.57 4.70 -5.15
C LEU A 161 2.41 6.22 -5.27
N PRO A 162 1.94 6.92 -4.22
CA PRO A 162 2.05 8.38 -4.18
C PRO A 162 3.50 8.80 -3.98
N VAL A 163 3.80 10.06 -4.30
CA VAL A 163 5.00 10.72 -3.78
C VAL A 163 4.69 11.29 -2.41
N ASP A 164 5.47 10.87 -1.40
CA ASP A 164 5.30 11.33 -0.03
C ASP A 164 5.52 12.85 0.08
N ASN A 165 4.76 13.50 0.95
CA ASN A 165 4.81 14.95 1.13
C ASN A 165 5.65 15.30 2.37
N PRO A 166 6.79 16.00 2.22
CA PRO A 166 7.63 16.38 3.36
C PRO A 166 6.90 17.27 4.38
N ASP A 167 5.91 18.06 3.96
CA ASP A 167 5.18 19.01 4.82
C ASP A 167 4.05 18.34 5.65
N GLY A 168 3.86 17.03 5.53
CA GLY A 168 2.81 16.28 6.23
C GLY A 168 3.20 15.75 7.63
N ARG A 169 4.43 15.99 8.09
CA ARG A 169 4.94 15.56 9.41
C ARG A 169 4.89 16.65 10.48
#